data_AF-A0A936NE49-F1
#
_entry.id   AF-A0A936NE49-F1
#
_cell.length_a   1.000
_cell.length_b   1.000
_cell.length_c   1.000
_cell.angle_alpha   90.00
_cell.angle_beta   90.00
_cell.angle_gamma   90.00
#
_symmetry.space_group_name_H-M   'P 1'
#
loop_
_entity.id
_entity.type
_entity.pdbx_description
1 polymer ?
#
loop_
_entity_poly.entity_id
_entity_poly.type
_entity_poly.pdbx_seq_one_letter_code
_entity_poly.pdbx_strand_id
1 'polypeptide(L)' 'MSLPVEARRRWGLNEGGSVGFLDVGDAVVLVPGGIHLLRDQALDAVAATDWESAQDGFGDAELATE' A
#
# COMPACT_ATOMS: atom_id res chain seq x y z
N MET A 1 -5.05 -15.05 11.35
CA MET A 1 -4.69 -15.99 10.27
C MET A 1 -3.22 -16.38 10.43
N SER A 2 -2.87 -17.64 10.16
CA SER A 2 -1.46 -18.08 10.11
C SER A 2 -0.99 -18.13 8.65
N LEU A 3 0.14 -17.48 8.36
CA LEU A 3 0.76 -17.53 7.03
C LEU A 3 1.47 -18.87 6.78
N PRO A 4 1.46 -19.40 5.54
CA PRO A 4 2.32 -20.52 5.15
C PRO A 4 3.80 -20.24 5.48
N VAL A 5 4.55 -21.29 5.79
CA VAL A 5 5.98 -21.17 6.18
C VAL A 5 6.80 -20.54 5.06
N GLU A 6 6.47 -20.84 3.81
CA GLU A 6 7.11 -20.33 2.62
C GLU A 6 6.92 -18.82 2.49
N ALA A 7 5.71 -18.33 2.80
CA ALA A 7 5.41 -16.89 2.81
C ALA A 7 6.15 -16.18 3.93
N ARG A 8 6.20 -16.77 5.14
CA ARG A 8 6.97 -16.22 6.27
C ARG A 8 8.46 -16.12 5.96
N ARG A 9 9.05 -17.15 5.34
CA ARG A 9 10.45 -17.14 4.93
C ARG A 9 10.73 -16.08 3.87
N ARG A 10 9.90 -16.02 2.82
CA ARG A 10 10.05 -15.05 1.74
C ARG A 10 9.98 -13.60 2.22
N TRP A 11 9.17 -13.33 3.23
CA TRP A 11 8.98 -11.98 3.78
C TRP A 11 9.85 -11.68 5.01
N GLY A 12 10.75 -12.59 5.41
CA GLY A 12 11.61 -12.38 6.57
C GLY A 12 10.88 -12.37 7.92
N LEU A 13 9.66 -12.91 8.00
CA LEU A 13 8.81 -12.91 9.20
C LEU A 13 9.03 -14.14 10.10
N ASN A 14 10.19 -14.79 9.99
CA ASN A 14 10.48 -16.03 10.72
C ASN A 14 10.60 -15.81 12.23
N GLU A 15 11.04 -14.63 12.64
CA GLU A 15 11.25 -14.24 14.04
C GLU A 15 10.06 -13.43 14.62
N GLY A 16 8.96 -13.35 13.86
CA GLY A 16 7.82 -12.47 14.15
C GLY A 16 7.81 -11.24 13.24
N GLY A 17 6.73 -10.46 13.33
CA GLY A 17 6.51 -9.26 12.50
C GLY A 17 5.04 -9.02 12.20
N SER A 18 4.73 -7.90 11.55
CA SER A 18 3.38 -7.50 11.18
C SER A 18 3.07 -7.83 9.74
N VAL A 19 1.79 -8.14 9.49
CA VAL A 19 1.22 -8.31 8.15
C VAL A 19 -0.03 -7.46 8.10
N GLY A 20 -0.03 -6.47 7.22
CA GLY A 20 -1.22 -5.69 6.88
C GLY A 20 -2.01 -6.39 5.79
N PHE A 21 -3.26 -6.00 5.60
CA PHE A 21 -4.06 -6.43 4.46
C PHE A 21 -4.90 -5.29 3.92
N LEU A 22 -5.04 -5.21 2.60
CA LEU A 22 -6.03 -4.37 1.94
C LEU A 22 -7.06 -5.28 1.29
N ASP A 23 -8.32 -4.98 1.53
CA ASP A 23 -9.44 -5.60 0.83
C ASP A 23 -9.76 -4.75 -0.40
N VAL A 24 -9.72 -5.36 -1.60
CA VAL A 24 -10.07 -4.72 -2.88
C VAL A 24 -11.31 -5.34 -3.52
N GLY A 25 -12.10 -6.06 -2.72
CA GLY A 25 -13.38 -6.65 -3.11
C GLY A 25 -13.24 -8.09 -3.62
N ASP A 26 -12.62 -8.29 -4.78
CA ASP A 26 -12.41 -9.62 -5.38
C ASP A 26 -11.12 -10.30 -4.91
N ALA A 27 -10.25 -9.54 -4.26
CA ALA A 27 -8.97 -10.00 -3.75
C ALA A 27 -8.60 -9.31 -2.44
N VAL A 28 -7.66 -9.93 -1.72
CA VAL A 28 -7.00 -9.34 -0.56
C VAL A 28 -5.51 -9.24 -0.85
N VAL A 29 -4.97 -8.04 -0.73
CA VAL A 29 -3.54 -7.76 -0.87
C VAL A 29 -2.90 -7.85 0.51
N LEU A 30 -1.95 -8.77 0.68
CA LEU A 30 -1.20 -8.93 1.93
C LEU A 30 0.11 -8.15 1.87
N VAL A 31 0.40 -7.39 2.92
CA VAL A 31 1.53 -6.46 2.97
C VAL A 31 2.48 -6.84 4.10
N PRO A 32 3.70 -7.34 3.80
CA PRO A 32 4.70 -7.58 4.83
C PRO A 32 5.15 -6.25 5.44
N GLY A 33 5.24 -6.18 6.77
CA GLY A 33 5.62 -4.96 7.49
C GLY A 33 4.46 -4.00 7.78
N GLY A 34 3.25 -4.28 7.26
CA GLY A 34 2.04 -3.50 7.54
C GLY A 34 1.72 -2.43 6.49
N ILE A 35 0.50 -1.88 6.55
CA ILE A 35 -0.02 -0.92 5.56
C ILE A 35 0.77 0.39 5.53
N HIS A 36 1.32 0.82 6.67
CA HIS A 36 2.07 2.08 6.76
C HIS A 36 3.26 2.11 5.79
N LEU A 37 4.06 1.04 5.78
CA LEU A 37 5.21 0.93 4.88
C LEU A 37 4.77 0.95 3.40
N LEU A 38 3.68 0.23 3.05
CA LEU A 38 3.15 0.27 1.69
C LEU A 38 2.67 1.67 1.32
N ARG A 39 1.99 2.38 2.23
CA ARG A 39 1.53 3.74 2.00
C ARG A 39 2.70 4.66 1.69
N ASP A 40 3.73 4.64 2.52
CA ASP A 40 4.91 5.50 2.35
C ASP A 40 5.61 5.19 1.02
N GLN A 41 5.81 3.91 0.70
CA GLN A 41 6.38 3.49 -0.58
C GLN A 41 5.52 3.86 -1.79
N ALA A 42 4.19 3.76 -1.66
CA ALA A 42 3.28 4.14 -2.73
C ALA A 42 3.31 5.65 -2.97
N LEU A 43 3.36 6.46 -1.91
CA LEU A 43 3.50 7.91 -2.02
C LEU A 43 4.85 8.31 -2.61
N ASP A 44 5.95 7.68 -2.16
CA ASP A 44 7.31 7.92 -2.70
C ASP A 44 7.43 7.55 -4.19
N ALA A 45 6.62 6.61 -4.67
CA ALA A 45 6.61 6.18 -6.05
C ALA A 45 5.85 7.13 -6.99
N VAL A 46 5.00 8.01 -6.47
CA VAL A 46 4.24 8.99 -7.26
C VAL A 46 5.15 10.18 -7.57
N ALA A 47 5.48 10.38 -8.84
CA ALA A 47 6.22 11.56 -9.25
C ALA A 47 5.35 12.81 -9.09
N ALA A 48 5.98 13.97 -8.82
CA ALA A 48 5.26 15.24 -8.73
C ALA A 48 4.41 15.54 -9.98
N THR A 49 4.91 15.18 -11.16
CA THR A 49 4.18 15.33 -12.43
C THR A 49 2.96 14.44 -12.55
N ASP A 50 3.00 13.24 -11.95
CA ASP A 50 1.86 12.32 -11.93
C ASP A 50 0.78 12.82 -10.98
N TRP A 51 1.20 13.39 -9.84
CA TRP A 51 0.30 14.05 -8.90
C TRP A 51 -0.40 15.26 -9.52
N GLU A 52 0.35 16.16 -10.17
CA GLU A 52 -0.20 17.33 -10.88
C GLU A 52 -1.20 16.92 -11.96
N SER A 53 -0.89 15.88 -12.74
CA SER A 53 -1.80 15.38 -13.78
C SER A 53 -3.07 14.73 -13.20
N ALA A 54 -2.95 14.06 -12.05
CA ALA A 54 -4.09 13.46 -11.37
C ALA A 54 -5.02 14.51 -10.74
N GLN A 55 -4.46 15.65 -10.28
CA GLN A 55 -5.24 16.77 -9.73
C GLN A 55 -6.29 17.29 -10.72
N ASP A 56 -5.94 17.39 -11.99
CA ASP A 56 -6.85 17.80 -13.06
C ASP A 56 -8.04 16.82 -13.24
N GLY A 57 -7.86 15.56 -12.84
CA GLY A 57 -8.86 14.50 -12.97
C GLY A 57 -9.94 14.47 -11.88
N PHE A 58 -9.73 15.12 -10.74
CA PHE A 58 -10.72 15.12 -9.64
C PHE A 58 -11.97 15.96 -9.95
N GLY A 59 -11.90 16.87 -10.93
CA GLY A 59 -13.03 17.70 -11.36
C GLY A 59 -13.51 18.74 -10.33
N ASP A 60 -12.93 18.74 -9.13
CA ASP A 60 -13.16 19.67 -8.03
C ASP A 60 -11.80 20.12 -7.46
N ALA A 61 -11.54 21.43 -7.52
CA ALA A 61 -10.27 22.02 -7.09
C ALA A 61 -10.11 22.01 -5.56
N GLU A 62 -11.21 21.93 -4.80
CA GLU A 62 -11.15 21.91 -3.34
C GLU A 62 -10.64 20.54 -2.84
N LEU A 63 -11.09 19.45 -3.49
CA LEU A 63 -10.63 18.07 -3.23
C LEU A 63 -9.17 17.84 -3.62
N ALA A 64 -8.62 18.64 -4.54
CA ALA A 64 -7.24 18.50 -5.01
C ALA A 64 -6.20 19.04 -4.02
N THR A 65 -6.62 19.73 -2.94
CA THR A 65 -5.73 20.43 -2.00
C THR A 65 -5.76 19.93 -0.55
N GLU A 66 -6.55 18.90 -0.24
CA GLU A 66 -6.58 18.24 1.10
C GLU A 66 -5.46 17.21 1.32
#